data_AF-A0A377GKC1-F1
#
_entry.id   AF-A0A377GKC1-F1
#
_cell.length_a   1.000
_cell.length_b   1.000
_cell.length_c   1.000
_cell.angle_alpha   90.00
_cell.angle_beta   90.00
_cell.angle_gamma   90.00
#
_symmetry.space_group_name_H-M   'P 1'
#
loop_
_entity.id
_entity.type
_entity.pdbx_description
1 polymer ?
#
loop_
_entity_poly.entity_id
_entity_poly.type
_entity_poly.pdbx_seq_one_letter_code
_entity_poly.pdbx_strand_id
1 'polypeptide(L)'
;MNKFFVSLSLMMVICASYAAQIYRWTDSQGNVHFSDTPHEGAEIVTIPDSQSFSSPAPSNSQTSTQEPEQTDHNDTVKLKHSYTTIAIAEPANGATVRNNQGFVMVTAQIEPDLHPGDKLQLLYDDVALGEPQTNITFEINGMYRGSHSLAVQVLDAEGNVIDKSEAITIYVFRPRVGMVPGTAPR
;
A
#
# COMPACT_ATOMS: atom_id res chain seq x y z
N MET A 1 57.16 -2.46 -12.72
CA MET A 1 56.17 -2.38 -11.62
C MET A 1 54.93 -1.53 -11.93
N ASN A 2 54.81 -0.90 -13.12
CA ASN A 2 53.66 -0.03 -13.45
C ASN A 2 52.46 -0.76 -14.09
N LYS A 3 52.59 -2.04 -14.44
CA LYS A 3 51.50 -2.82 -15.07
C LYS A 3 50.49 -3.37 -14.06
N PHE A 4 50.92 -3.53 -12.80
CA PHE A 4 50.06 -4.04 -11.71
C PHE A 4 49.14 -2.94 -11.15
N PHE A 5 49.61 -1.69 -11.11
CA PHE A 5 48.80 -0.55 -10.67
C PHE A 5 47.69 -0.19 -11.67
N VAL A 6 47.92 -0.36 -12.98
CA VAL A 6 46.90 -0.13 -14.02
C VAL A 6 45.80 -1.20 -13.97
N SER A 7 46.14 -2.44 -13.64
CA SER A 7 45.17 -3.54 -13.52
C SER A 7 44.25 -3.39 -12.30
N LEU A 8 44.72 -2.80 -11.20
CA LEU A 8 43.91 -2.60 -9.99
C LEU A 8 42.97 -1.39 -10.11
N SER A 9 43.35 -0.37 -10.88
CA SER A 9 42.49 0.79 -11.17
C SER A 9 41.34 0.49 -12.13
N LEU A 10 41.46 -0.54 -12.97
CA LEU A 10 40.43 -0.91 -13.96
C LEU A 10 39.30 -1.75 -13.35
N MET A 11 39.54 -2.41 -12.21
CA MET A 11 38.56 -3.29 -11.56
C MET A 11 37.59 -2.55 -10.61
N MET A 12 37.85 -1.28 -10.29
CA MET A 12 37.10 -0.53 -9.27
C MET A 12 35.97 0.36 -9.83
N VAL A 13 35.75 0.35 -11.14
CA VAL A 13 34.80 1.27 -11.82
C VAL A 13 33.41 0.64 -12.07
N ILE A 14 33.19 -0.64 -11.72
CA ILE A 14 31.92 -1.34 -12.03
C ILE A 14 31.06 -1.51 -10.78
N CYS A 15 30.65 -0.40 -10.18
CA CYS A 15 29.51 -0.36 -9.24
C CYS A 15 28.60 0.79 -9.65
N ALA A 16 28.01 0.69 -10.85
CA ALA A 16 26.90 1.53 -11.22
C ALA A 16 25.65 1.01 -10.50
N SER A 17 25.15 1.81 -9.56
CA SER A 17 23.86 1.63 -8.90
C SER A 17 22.74 1.58 -9.95
N TYR A 18 22.12 0.41 -10.11
CA TYR A 18 20.86 0.27 -10.85
C TYR A 18 19.75 0.91 -10.02
N ALA A 19 19.29 2.10 -10.42
CA ALA A 19 17.99 2.62 -9.99
C ALA A 19 16.90 1.80 -10.70
N ALA A 20 15.99 1.20 -9.94
CA ALA A 20 14.85 0.45 -10.49
C ALA A 20 13.95 1.42 -11.27
N GLN A 21 13.93 1.29 -12.59
CA GLN A 21 13.08 2.09 -13.48
C GLN A 21 11.85 1.25 -13.82
N ILE A 22 10.67 1.75 -13.44
CA ILE A 22 9.37 1.10 -13.66
C ILE A 22 8.82 1.66 -14.98
N TYR A 23 8.56 0.79 -15.96
CA TYR A 23 8.06 1.17 -17.27
C TYR A 23 6.56 0.93 -17.36
N ARG A 24 5.80 1.89 -17.92
CA ARG A 24 4.35 1.83 -18.09
C ARG A 24 4.01 1.80 -19.59
N TRP A 25 3.16 0.88 -20.03
CA TRP A 25 2.57 0.95 -21.37
C TRP A 25 1.07 0.68 -21.33
N THR A 26 0.36 1.20 -22.34
CA THR A 26 -1.07 0.97 -22.53
C THR A 26 -1.26 0.10 -23.76
N ASP A 27 -1.96 -1.02 -23.61
CA ASP A 27 -2.26 -1.90 -24.74
C ASP A 27 -3.40 -1.36 -25.62
N SER A 28 -3.62 -1.99 -26.77
CA SER A 28 -4.68 -1.60 -27.73
C SER A 28 -6.10 -1.80 -27.20
N GLN A 29 -6.26 -2.36 -26.00
CA GLN A 29 -7.53 -2.54 -25.30
C GLN A 29 -7.72 -1.52 -24.16
N GLY A 30 -6.75 -0.61 -23.97
CA GLY A 30 -6.80 0.44 -22.96
C GLY A 30 -6.30 0.02 -21.58
N ASN A 31 -5.77 -1.20 -21.41
CA ASN A 31 -5.24 -1.65 -20.12
C ASN A 31 -3.80 -1.16 -19.94
N VAL A 32 -3.50 -0.66 -18.74
CA VAL A 32 -2.19 -0.15 -18.37
C VAL A 32 -1.39 -1.24 -17.67
N HIS A 33 -0.21 -1.54 -18.20
CA HIS A 33 0.71 -2.53 -17.66
C HIS A 33 2.00 -1.87 -17.16
N PHE A 34 2.57 -2.41 -16.08
CA PHE A 34 3.84 -1.97 -15.52
C PHE A 34 4.85 -3.12 -15.53
N SER A 35 6.09 -2.86 -15.97
CA SER A 35 7.17 -3.86 -16.03
C SER A 35 8.50 -3.24 -15.64
N ASP A 36 9.34 -4.03 -14.95
CA ASP A 36 10.73 -3.68 -14.60
C ASP A 36 11.73 -4.14 -15.67
N THR A 37 11.25 -4.59 -16.83
CA THR A 37 12.06 -5.11 -17.95
C THR A 37 11.80 -4.32 -19.24
N PRO A 38 12.85 -3.80 -19.91
CA PRO A 38 12.68 -2.91 -21.07
C PRO A 38 12.16 -3.65 -22.31
N HIS A 39 11.22 -3.03 -23.03
CA HIS A 39 10.73 -3.46 -24.35
C HIS A 39 10.92 -2.34 -25.39
N GLU A 40 10.97 -2.68 -26.69
CA GLU A 40 11.10 -1.68 -27.75
C GLU A 40 9.89 -0.71 -27.72
N GLY A 41 10.17 0.61 -27.78
CA GLY A 41 9.16 1.67 -27.85
C GLY A 41 8.81 2.42 -26.56
N ALA A 42 9.53 2.20 -25.46
CA ALA A 42 9.27 2.89 -24.19
C ALA A 42 9.84 4.32 -24.16
N GLU A 43 9.02 5.31 -23.76
CA GLU A 43 9.45 6.66 -23.40
C GLU A 43 9.77 6.76 -21.90
N ILE A 44 10.80 7.55 -21.58
CA ILE A 44 11.36 7.70 -20.23
C ILE A 44 10.48 8.66 -19.41
N VAL A 45 9.97 8.19 -18.26
CA VAL A 45 9.27 9.04 -17.28
C VAL A 45 10.22 9.38 -16.14
N THR A 46 10.59 10.66 -16.02
CA THR A 46 11.38 11.18 -14.91
C THR A 46 10.50 11.43 -13.70
N ILE A 47 10.73 10.71 -12.60
CA ILE A 47 10.08 10.97 -11.31
C ILE A 47 10.78 12.16 -10.64
N PRO A 48 10.07 13.21 -10.21
CA PRO A 48 10.68 14.32 -9.47
C PRO A 48 11.11 13.91 -8.06
N ASP A 49 12.20 14.51 -7.57
CA ASP A 49 12.82 14.21 -6.29
C ASP A 49 11.87 14.37 -5.08
N SER A 50 11.94 13.40 -4.17
CA SER A 50 11.20 13.39 -2.92
C SER A 50 11.59 14.57 -2.01
N GLN A 51 10.62 15.39 -1.60
CA GLN A 51 10.84 16.41 -0.58
C GLN A 51 10.97 15.76 0.80
N SER A 52 12.13 15.92 1.43
CA SER A 52 12.35 15.54 2.83
C SER A 52 11.65 16.55 3.75
N PHE A 53 10.71 16.07 4.57
CA PHE A 53 10.15 16.87 5.66
C PHE A 53 11.08 16.83 6.88
N SER A 54 11.49 18.01 7.35
CA SER A 54 12.16 18.18 8.65
C SER A 54 11.09 18.27 9.74
N SER A 55 11.24 17.48 10.80
CA SER A 55 10.31 17.49 11.95
C SER A 55 10.35 18.86 12.66
N PRO A 56 9.21 19.48 13.00
CA PRO A 56 9.22 20.71 13.80
C PRO A 56 9.45 20.39 15.28
N ALA A 57 10.29 21.20 15.93
CA ALA A 57 10.45 21.18 17.39
C ALA A 57 9.17 21.70 18.08
N PRO A 58 8.85 21.23 19.30
CA PRO A 58 7.62 21.63 19.97
C PRO A 58 7.77 23.04 20.56
N SER A 59 6.88 23.95 20.18
CA SER A 59 6.72 25.23 20.87
C SER A 59 5.25 25.48 21.17
N ASN A 60 4.93 25.55 22.46
CA ASN A 60 3.65 26.03 22.97
C ASN A 60 3.41 27.46 22.52
N SER A 61 2.23 27.76 21.96
CA SER A 61 1.42 28.95 22.27
C SER A 61 0.10 28.95 21.50
N GLN A 62 -0.91 29.53 22.14
CA GLN A 62 -2.29 29.64 21.72
C GLN A 62 -2.51 30.66 20.59
N THR A 63 -3.65 30.46 19.90
CA THR A 63 -4.53 31.48 19.25
C THR A 63 -4.45 31.65 17.73
N SER A 64 -5.58 31.27 17.12
CA SER A 64 -6.30 31.78 15.95
C SER A 64 -5.68 31.84 14.55
N THR A 65 -6.45 31.24 13.64
CA THR A 65 -6.67 31.58 12.22
C THR A 65 -5.44 31.58 11.32
N GLN A 66 -5.33 30.55 10.48
CA GLN A 66 -5.31 30.70 9.02
C GLN A 66 -5.40 29.32 8.36
N GLU A 67 -6.37 29.18 7.47
CA GLU A 67 -6.52 28.10 6.52
C GLU A 67 -5.29 27.95 5.61
N PRO A 68 -4.88 26.73 5.27
CA PRO A 68 -4.24 26.45 4.01
C PRO A 68 -5.20 25.63 3.13
N GLU A 69 -5.61 26.24 2.02
CA GLU A 69 -6.18 25.55 0.86
C GLU A 69 -5.31 24.34 0.52
N GLN A 70 -5.81 23.14 0.80
CA GLN A 70 -5.23 21.92 0.27
C GLN A 70 -5.92 21.70 -1.08
N THR A 71 -5.18 22.03 -2.14
CA THR A 71 -5.53 21.82 -3.53
C THR A 71 -6.15 20.44 -3.76
N ASP A 72 -7.46 20.46 -3.95
CA ASP A 72 -8.26 19.42 -4.56
C ASP A 72 -7.64 19.01 -5.90
N HIS A 73 -6.96 17.87 -5.95
CA HIS A 73 -6.81 17.12 -7.18
C HIS A 73 -8.06 16.25 -7.34
N ASN A 74 -9.19 16.93 -7.48
CA ASN A 74 -10.47 16.31 -7.72
C ASN A 74 -10.59 16.13 -9.24
N ASP A 75 -10.02 15.03 -9.74
CA ASP A 75 -10.45 14.47 -11.02
C ASP A 75 -11.87 13.94 -10.78
N THR A 76 -12.81 14.90 -10.80
CA THR A 76 -14.22 14.71 -10.46
C THR A 76 -14.87 13.86 -11.53
N VAL A 77 -14.67 12.54 -11.44
CA VAL A 77 -15.74 11.61 -11.77
C VAL A 77 -16.92 12.09 -10.95
N LYS A 78 -17.95 12.62 -11.62
CA LYS A 78 -19.17 13.10 -10.95
C LYS A 78 -19.76 11.93 -10.16
N LEU A 79 -19.44 11.90 -8.86
CA LEU A 79 -20.01 10.95 -7.93
C LEU A 79 -21.52 11.13 -7.96
N LYS A 80 -22.25 10.08 -8.35
CA LYS A 80 -23.71 10.10 -8.28
C LYS A 80 -24.17 10.16 -6.81
N HIS A 81 -23.35 9.64 -5.89
CA HIS A 81 -23.61 9.55 -4.46
C HIS A 81 -22.28 9.61 -3.69
N SER A 82 -22.32 10.00 -2.41
CA SER A 82 -21.14 10.14 -1.54
C SER A 82 -21.34 9.36 -0.24
N TYR A 83 -20.26 8.84 0.32
CA TYR A 83 -20.28 8.21 1.63
C TYR A 83 -19.84 9.22 2.69
N THR A 84 -20.53 9.23 3.82
CA THR A 84 -20.19 10.10 4.95
C THR A 84 -19.21 9.43 5.89
N THR A 85 -19.22 8.09 5.95
CA THR A 85 -18.28 7.30 6.75
C THR A 85 -17.81 6.12 5.94
N ILE A 86 -16.49 5.93 5.87
CA ILE A 86 -15.85 4.68 5.47
C ILE A 86 -14.67 4.45 6.39
N ALA A 87 -14.71 3.34 7.11
CA ALA A 87 -13.66 2.97 8.05
C ALA A 87 -13.53 1.46 8.16
N ILE A 88 -12.40 1.00 8.68
CA ILE A 88 -12.28 -0.38 9.16
C ILE A 88 -12.72 -0.38 10.62
N ALA A 89 -13.82 -1.07 10.92
CA ALA A 89 -14.35 -1.23 12.27
C ALA A 89 -13.58 -2.30 13.05
N GLU A 90 -13.24 -3.40 12.39
CA GLU A 90 -12.41 -4.47 12.95
C GLU A 90 -11.40 -4.95 11.91
N PRO A 91 -10.16 -5.26 12.29
CA PRO A 91 -9.56 -5.03 13.61
C PRO A 91 -9.37 -3.52 13.91
N ALA A 92 -9.23 -3.16 15.18
CA ALA A 92 -8.91 -1.79 15.57
C ALA A 92 -7.49 -1.38 15.10
N ASN A 93 -7.27 -0.07 14.91
CA ASN A 93 -5.94 0.45 14.65
C ASN A 93 -4.97 0.11 15.79
N GLY A 94 -3.79 -0.40 15.44
CA GLY A 94 -2.76 -0.90 16.36
C GLY A 94 -3.01 -2.32 16.89
N ALA A 95 -4.06 -3.02 16.43
CA ALA A 95 -4.37 -4.36 16.90
C ALA A 95 -3.23 -5.35 16.60
N THR A 96 -2.99 -6.27 17.55
CA THR A 96 -2.04 -7.37 17.36
C THR A 96 -2.79 -8.67 17.05
N VAL A 97 -2.60 -9.20 15.85
CA VAL A 97 -3.13 -10.50 15.45
C VAL A 97 -2.14 -11.60 15.78
N ARG A 98 -2.56 -12.54 16.63
CA ARG A 98 -1.78 -13.72 17.01
C ARG A 98 -2.34 -14.97 16.32
N ASN A 99 -2.02 -15.13 15.05
CA ASN A 99 -2.48 -16.26 14.25
C ASN A 99 -1.31 -16.90 13.49
N ASN A 100 -1.10 -18.21 13.69
CA ASN A 100 0.00 -18.95 13.07
C ASN A 100 -0.12 -19.03 11.53
N GLN A 101 -1.34 -18.99 11.01
CA GLN A 101 -1.64 -19.04 9.57
C GLN A 101 -1.66 -17.64 8.94
N GLY A 102 -1.52 -16.57 9.74
CA GLY A 102 -1.65 -15.20 9.23
C GLY A 102 -3.07 -14.88 8.74
N PHE A 103 -4.08 -15.52 9.32
CA PHE A 103 -5.48 -15.22 9.03
C PHE A 103 -5.92 -13.97 9.80
N VAL A 104 -6.52 -13.03 9.08
CA VAL A 104 -7.12 -11.80 9.61
C VAL A 104 -8.49 -11.61 8.97
N MET A 105 -9.51 -11.42 9.79
CA MET A 105 -10.83 -10.99 9.33
C MET A 105 -10.93 -9.48 9.50
N VAL A 106 -11.32 -8.79 8.43
CA VAL A 106 -11.48 -7.33 8.39
C VAL A 106 -12.94 -7.00 8.13
N THR A 107 -13.53 -6.17 8.98
CA THR A 107 -14.91 -5.70 8.85
C THR A 107 -14.90 -4.20 8.66
N ALA A 108 -15.43 -3.75 7.53
CA ALA A 108 -15.62 -2.34 7.23
C ALA A 108 -16.91 -1.80 7.86
N GLN A 109 -16.94 -0.49 8.08
CA GLN A 109 -18.12 0.30 8.37
C GLN A 109 -18.29 1.32 7.25
N ILE A 110 -19.51 1.40 6.72
CA ILE A 110 -19.88 2.34 5.67
C ILE A 110 -21.22 2.99 6.00
N GLU A 111 -21.33 4.30 5.80
CA GLU A 111 -22.57 5.06 5.96
C GLU A 111 -22.67 6.12 4.84
N PRO A 112 -23.82 6.26 4.16
CA PRO A 112 -24.97 5.34 4.16
C PRO A 112 -24.59 3.96 3.60
N ASP A 113 -25.53 3.01 3.63
CA ASP A 113 -25.36 1.70 3.01
C ASP A 113 -24.81 1.80 1.58
N LEU A 114 -24.02 0.80 1.18
CA LEU A 114 -23.38 0.75 -0.12
C LEU A 114 -24.41 0.94 -1.25
N HIS A 115 -24.26 2.01 -2.03
CA HIS A 115 -25.15 2.31 -3.14
C HIS A 115 -25.19 1.15 -4.15
N PRO A 116 -26.35 0.81 -4.73
CA PRO A 116 -26.44 -0.23 -5.76
C PRO A 116 -25.50 0.00 -6.94
N GLY A 117 -24.69 -1.00 -7.25
CA GLY A 117 -23.68 -0.97 -8.32
C GLY A 117 -22.26 -0.74 -7.80
N ASP A 118 -22.12 -0.04 -6.67
CA ASP A 118 -20.83 0.22 -6.07
C ASP A 118 -20.32 -1.02 -5.33
N LYS A 119 -19.01 -1.10 -5.19
CA LYS A 119 -18.30 -2.24 -4.62
C LYS A 119 -17.21 -1.78 -3.67
N LEU A 120 -16.89 -2.61 -2.70
CA LEU A 120 -15.78 -2.43 -1.79
C LEU A 120 -14.61 -3.32 -2.17
N GLN A 121 -13.41 -2.83 -1.94
CA GLN A 121 -12.19 -3.60 -2.09
C GLN A 121 -11.24 -3.28 -0.95
N LEU A 122 -10.61 -4.32 -0.41
CA LEU A 122 -9.61 -4.18 0.63
C LEU A 122 -8.26 -3.80 0.00
N LEU A 123 -7.55 -2.89 0.64
CA LEU A 123 -6.17 -2.56 0.36
C LEU A 123 -5.29 -3.17 1.46
N TYR A 124 -4.28 -3.93 1.06
CA TYR A 124 -3.25 -4.51 1.91
C TYR A 124 -1.90 -3.91 1.52
N ASP A 125 -1.30 -3.14 2.43
CA ASP A 125 -0.06 -2.38 2.17
C ASP A 125 -0.17 -1.53 0.88
N ASP A 126 -1.29 -0.80 0.75
CA ASP A 126 -1.68 0.02 -0.41
C ASP A 126 -1.88 -0.73 -1.74
N VAL A 127 -1.85 -2.06 -1.72
CA VAL A 127 -2.15 -2.91 -2.87
C VAL A 127 -3.55 -3.49 -2.75
N ALA A 128 -4.34 -3.40 -3.81
CA ALA A 128 -5.67 -3.99 -3.85
C ALA A 128 -5.62 -5.52 -3.67
N LEU A 129 -6.40 -6.01 -2.71
CA LEU A 129 -6.46 -7.41 -2.34
C LEU A 129 -7.83 -7.99 -2.67
N GLY A 130 -7.82 -8.99 -3.56
CA GLY A 130 -9.03 -9.66 -4.03
C GLY A 130 -9.86 -8.82 -5.00
N GLU A 131 -10.96 -9.40 -5.48
CA GLU A 131 -11.90 -8.72 -6.38
C GLU A 131 -12.83 -7.77 -5.62
N PRO A 132 -13.26 -6.66 -6.23
CA PRO A 132 -14.30 -5.80 -5.67
C PRO A 132 -15.60 -6.57 -5.38
N GLN A 133 -16.17 -6.38 -4.19
CA GLN A 133 -17.33 -7.11 -3.69
C GLN A 133 -18.30 -6.20 -2.93
N THR A 134 -19.53 -6.66 -2.69
CA THR A 134 -20.53 -5.87 -1.94
C THR A 134 -20.54 -6.15 -0.44
N ASN A 135 -19.82 -7.19 0.01
CA ASN A 135 -19.71 -7.52 1.43
C ASN A 135 -18.73 -6.57 2.12
N ILE A 136 -19.06 -6.18 3.35
CA ILE A 136 -18.21 -5.36 4.23
C ILE A 136 -17.15 -6.19 4.97
N THR A 137 -17.20 -7.52 4.88
CA THR A 137 -16.25 -8.43 5.52
C THR A 137 -15.26 -8.99 4.51
N PHE A 138 -13.98 -8.92 4.83
CA PHE A 138 -12.86 -9.39 4.02
C PHE A 138 -12.02 -10.39 4.81
N GLU A 139 -11.52 -11.39 4.12
CA GLU A 139 -10.61 -12.39 4.69
C GLU A 139 -9.23 -12.25 4.07
N ILE A 140 -8.23 -12.10 4.93
CA ILE A 140 -6.83 -12.13 4.53
C ILE A 140 -6.24 -13.43 5.04
N ASN A 141 -5.65 -14.20 4.13
CA ASN A 141 -4.97 -15.45 4.45
C ASN A 141 -3.46 -15.28 4.23
N GLY A 142 -2.66 -15.88 5.11
CA GLY A 142 -1.21 -15.92 4.91
C GLY A 142 -0.48 -14.60 5.14
N MET A 143 -1.09 -13.62 5.81
CA MET A 143 -0.44 -12.32 6.10
C MET A 143 0.90 -12.55 6.81
N TYR A 144 1.97 -11.96 6.27
CA TYR A 144 3.31 -12.11 6.83
C TYR A 144 3.38 -11.56 8.26
N ARG A 145 4.42 -11.94 9.00
CA ARG A 145 4.66 -11.37 10.32
C ARG A 145 5.18 -9.95 10.15
N GLY A 146 4.79 -9.04 11.04
CA GLY A 146 5.24 -7.65 11.00
C GLY A 146 4.11 -6.65 11.13
N SER A 147 4.41 -5.43 10.72
CA SER A 147 3.45 -4.32 10.65
C SER A 147 2.85 -4.27 9.25
N HIS A 148 1.54 -4.13 9.17
CA HIS A 148 0.82 -4.05 7.90
C HIS A 148 -0.23 -2.95 7.95
N SER A 149 -0.42 -2.28 6.83
CA SER A 149 -1.43 -1.25 6.61
C SER A 149 -2.65 -1.87 5.94
N LEU A 150 -3.85 -1.53 6.43
CA LEU A 150 -5.13 -1.95 5.85
C LEU A 150 -6.00 -0.71 5.62
N ALA A 151 -6.63 -0.64 4.46
CA ALA A 151 -7.65 0.34 4.14
C ALA A 151 -8.74 -0.30 3.28
N VAL A 152 -9.89 0.34 3.15
CA VAL A 152 -10.96 -0.10 2.23
C VAL A 152 -11.24 1.02 1.25
N GLN A 153 -11.40 0.69 -0.01
CA GLN A 153 -11.82 1.63 -1.04
C GLN A 153 -13.17 1.23 -1.61
N VAL A 154 -13.93 2.24 -2.07
CA VAL A 154 -15.18 2.06 -2.79
C VAL A 154 -14.92 2.31 -4.26
N LEU A 155 -15.44 1.41 -5.10
CA LEU A 155 -15.39 1.50 -6.54
C LEU A 155 -16.81 1.64 -7.09
N ASP A 156 -16.99 2.45 -8.13
CA ASP A 156 -18.23 2.52 -8.87
C ASP A 156 -18.46 1.26 -9.75
N ALA A 157 -19.58 1.22 -10.46
CA ALA A 157 -19.92 0.13 -11.37
C ALA A 157 -18.92 -0.03 -12.53
N GLU A 158 -18.20 1.03 -12.87
CA GLU A 158 -17.18 1.09 -13.90
C GLU A 158 -15.78 0.71 -13.39
N GLY A 159 -15.61 0.56 -12.07
CA GLY A 159 -14.34 0.21 -11.42
C GLY A 159 -13.45 1.39 -11.06
N ASN A 160 -13.96 2.63 -11.10
CA ASN A 160 -13.21 3.80 -10.65
C ASN A 160 -13.32 3.92 -9.13
N VAL A 161 -12.22 4.28 -8.48
CA VAL A 161 -12.21 4.55 -7.03
C VAL A 161 -12.95 5.86 -6.78
N ILE A 162 -14.02 5.80 -6.00
CA ILE A 162 -14.85 6.96 -5.67
C ILE A 162 -14.65 7.46 -4.25
N ASP A 163 -14.17 6.59 -3.35
CA ASP A 163 -13.88 6.95 -1.96
C ASP A 163 -12.90 5.93 -1.33
N LYS A 164 -12.18 6.33 -0.28
CA LYS A 164 -11.18 5.51 0.41
C LYS A 164 -11.18 5.81 1.91
N SER A 165 -11.15 4.77 2.72
CA SER A 165 -11.01 4.88 4.17
C SER A 165 -9.62 5.36 4.57
N GLU A 166 -9.54 5.94 5.77
CA GLU A 166 -8.27 6.05 6.48
C GLU A 166 -7.62 4.67 6.64
N ALA A 167 -6.30 4.63 6.58
CA ALA A 167 -5.54 3.40 6.76
C ALA A 167 -5.34 3.11 8.25
N ILE A 168 -5.55 1.86 8.65
CA ILE A 168 -5.18 1.36 9.97
C ILE A 168 -3.91 0.54 9.88
N THR A 169 -3.12 0.52 10.96
CA THR A 169 -1.95 -0.35 11.08
C THR A 169 -2.28 -1.52 12.01
N ILE A 170 -1.91 -2.73 11.62
CA ILE A 170 -2.00 -3.92 12.48
C ILE A 170 -0.66 -4.63 12.57
N TYR A 171 -0.49 -5.42 13.63
CA TYR A 171 0.72 -6.18 13.88
C TYR A 171 0.43 -7.67 13.88
N VAL A 172 1.05 -8.42 12.98
CA VAL A 172 0.91 -9.88 12.92
C VAL A 172 2.08 -10.55 13.60
N PHE A 173 1.76 -11.39 14.58
CA PHE A 173 2.71 -12.24 15.28
C PHE A 173 2.41 -13.72 15.01
N ARG A 174 3.40 -14.44 14.49
CA ARG A 174 3.35 -15.90 14.34
C ARG A 174 4.18 -16.56 15.44
N PRO A 175 3.57 -17.01 16.56
CA PRO A 175 4.32 -17.74 17.58
C PRO A 175 4.87 -19.04 16.98
N ARG A 176 6.17 -19.25 17.19
CA ARG A 176 6.81 -20.54 16.94
C ARG A 176 6.19 -21.58 17.88
N VAL A 177 5.57 -22.61 17.31
CA VAL A 177 5.22 -23.82 18.07
C VAL A 177 6.52 -24.54 18.41
N GLY A 178 6.91 -24.50 19.69
CA GLY A 178 8.12 -25.15 20.18
C GLY A 178 7.99 -26.67 20.16
N MET A 179 9.07 -27.35 19.78
CA MET A 179 9.27 -28.80 19.94
C MET A 179 8.83 -29.24 21.34
N VAL A 180 7.99 -30.29 21.42
CA VAL A 180 7.59 -30.91 22.68
C VAL A 180 8.85 -31.38 23.42
N PRO A 181 9.12 -30.93 24.66
CA PRO A 181 10.21 -31.48 25.46
C PRO A 181 9.86 -32.94 25.82
N GLY A 182 10.58 -33.92 25.25
CA GLY A 182 10.43 -35.31 25.67
C GLY A 182 10.77 -36.42 24.67
N THR A 183 10.92 -36.13 23.37
CA THR A 183 11.20 -37.18 22.38
C THR A 183 12.69 -37.31 22.13
N ALA A 184 13.43 -37.90 23.07
CA ALA A 184 14.73 -38.48 22.78
C ALA A 184 14.52 -39.90 22.19
N PRO A 185 15.11 -40.24 21.04
CA PRO A 185 15.10 -41.62 20.57
C PRO A 185 15.90 -42.48 21.56
N ARG A 186 15.31 -43.62 21.95
CA ARG A 186 15.95 -44.65 22.76
C ARG A 186 17.07 -45.35 21.99
#